data_AF-A0A967GUB5-F1
#
_entry.id   AF-A0A967GUB5-F1
#
_cell.length_a   1.000
_cell.length_b   1.000
_cell.length_c   1.000
_cell.angle_alpha   90.00
_cell.angle_beta   90.00
_cell.angle_gamma   90.00
#
_symmetry.space_group_name_H-M   'P 1'
#
loop_
_entity.id
_entity.type
_entity.pdbx_description
1 polymer ?
#
loop_
_entity_poly.entity_id
_entity_poly.type
_entity_poly.pdbx_seq_one_letter_code
_entity_poly.pdbx_strand_id
1 'polypeptide(L)'
;MVDLPDGLPEVGEAWFYKAWMFRLCNQKKLIGIDLDCEVRGSLQPIFDLIGDRIVLAPDCPMGEYAKVFVPGIFFNSGVVGVSRDNPLLATWEEETLRKHPHFRSDQEILNFVLYQGGVEVVAL
;
A
#
# COMPACT_ATOMS: atom_id res chain seq x y z
N MET A 1 -16.69 -16.77 6.68
CA MET A 1 -16.74 -15.32 6.47
C MET A 1 -15.58 -14.74 7.24
N VAL A 2 -14.87 -13.78 6.64
CA VAL A 2 -13.86 -13.01 7.38
C VAL A 2 -14.63 -11.93 8.13
N ASP A 3 -14.45 -11.87 9.46
CA ASP A 3 -14.97 -10.76 10.24
C ASP A 3 -14.14 -9.52 9.92
N LEU A 4 -14.80 -8.52 9.37
CA LEU A 4 -14.22 -7.22 9.11
C LEU A 4 -14.18 -6.43 10.42
N PRO A 5 -13.10 -5.68 10.71
CA PRO A 5 -13.03 -4.88 11.92
C PRO A 5 -14.07 -3.76 11.94
N ASP A 6 -14.46 -3.35 13.15
CA ASP A 6 -15.27 -2.14 13.34
C ASP A 6 -14.48 -0.90 12.89
N GLY A 7 -15.18 0.10 12.34
CA GLY A 7 -14.56 1.36 11.90
C GLY A 7 -13.90 1.30 10.51
N LEU A 8 -14.19 0.26 9.73
CA LEU A 8 -13.83 0.27 8.31
C LEU A 8 -14.53 1.41 7.54
N PRO A 9 -13.84 1.97 6.52
CA PRO A 9 -14.44 2.89 5.56
C PRO A 9 -15.75 2.37 4.97
N GLU A 10 -16.66 3.27 4.59
CA GLU A 10 -17.92 2.86 3.95
C GLU A 10 -17.67 2.16 2.60
N VAL A 11 -18.69 1.47 2.05
CA VAL A 11 -18.59 0.74 0.77
C VAL A 11 -18.11 1.64 -0.39
N GLY A 12 -18.39 2.95 -0.32
CA GLY A 12 -17.92 3.95 -1.30
C GLY A 12 -16.43 4.28 -1.23
N GLU A 13 -15.71 3.79 -0.22
CA GLU A 13 -14.30 4.04 0.05
C GLU A 13 -13.48 2.74 0.13
N ALA A 14 -13.99 1.68 -0.53
CA ALA A 14 -13.45 0.33 -0.46
C ALA A 14 -11.98 0.20 -0.90
N TRP A 15 -11.38 1.20 -1.58
CA TRP A 15 -9.95 1.21 -1.89
C TRP A 15 -9.07 1.17 -0.64
N PHE A 16 -9.54 1.71 0.49
CA PHE A 16 -8.85 1.59 1.77
C PHE A 16 -8.77 0.15 2.30
N TYR A 17 -9.58 -0.78 1.77
CA TYR A 17 -9.56 -2.18 2.22
C TYR A 17 -8.29 -2.93 1.76
N LYS A 18 -7.50 -2.34 0.85
CA LYS A 18 -6.29 -2.94 0.30
C LYS A 18 -5.29 -3.35 1.38
N ALA A 19 -5.10 -2.52 2.42
CA ALA A 19 -4.21 -2.84 3.55
C ALA A 19 -4.64 -4.13 4.27
N TRP A 20 -5.95 -4.31 4.52
CA TRP A 20 -6.50 -5.51 5.13
C TRP A 20 -6.41 -6.74 4.24
N MET A 21 -6.61 -6.57 2.92
CA MET A 21 -6.52 -7.69 1.99
C MET A 21 -5.17 -8.42 2.13
N PHE A 22 -4.06 -7.68 2.27
CA PHE A 22 -2.74 -8.29 2.49
C PHE A 22 -2.68 -9.15 3.75
N ARG A 23 -3.24 -8.67 4.86
CA ARG A 23 -3.28 -9.41 6.12
C ARG A 23 -4.11 -10.70 6.03
N LEU A 24 -5.21 -10.67 5.28
CA LEU A 24 -6.11 -11.82 5.14
C LEU A 24 -5.54 -12.93 4.26
N CYS A 25 -4.54 -12.62 3.43
CA CYS A 25 -3.83 -13.62 2.67
C CYS A 25 -2.84 -14.42 3.54
N ASN A 26 -2.75 -15.73 3.30
CA ASN A 26 -1.93 -16.65 4.09
C ASN A 26 -0.54 -16.95 3.46
N GLN A 27 -0.22 -16.29 2.35
CA GLN A 27 0.96 -16.55 1.53
C GLN A 27 2.13 -15.68 2.01
N LYS A 28 3.35 -16.23 1.97
CA LYS A 28 4.55 -15.54 2.47
C LYS A 28 4.91 -14.27 1.70
N LYS A 29 4.72 -14.30 0.37
CA LYS A 29 4.94 -13.17 -0.53
C LYS A 29 3.62 -12.88 -1.24
N LEU A 30 3.26 -11.61 -1.30
CA LEU A 30 1.99 -11.12 -1.83
C LEU A 30 2.27 -10.03 -2.85
N ILE A 31 1.50 -10.02 -3.93
CA ILE A 31 1.41 -8.87 -4.84
C ILE A 31 -0.07 -8.47 -4.88
N GLY A 32 -0.36 -7.25 -4.43
CA GLY A 32 -1.64 -6.61 -4.66
C GLY A 32 -1.58 -5.82 -5.97
N ILE A 33 -2.61 -5.96 -6.78
CA ILE A 33 -2.73 -5.29 -8.07
C ILE A 33 -4.13 -4.67 -8.13
N ASP A 34 -4.22 -3.39 -8.50
CA ASP A 34 -5.50 -2.73 -8.71
C ASP A 34 -6.27 -3.36 -9.88
N LEU A 35 -7.59 -3.30 -9.80
CA LEU A 35 -8.47 -3.95 -10.78
C LEU A 35 -8.44 -3.31 -12.17
N ASP A 36 -7.88 -2.10 -12.28
CA ASP A 36 -7.71 -1.35 -13.51
C ASP A 36 -6.31 -1.52 -14.15
N CYS A 37 -5.50 -2.45 -13.63
CA CYS A 37 -4.20 -2.81 -14.21
C CYS A 37 -4.30 -3.98 -15.20
N GLU A 38 -3.39 -4.02 -16.17
CA GLU A 38 -3.21 -5.13 -17.11
C GLU A 38 -1.84 -5.80 -16.91
N VAL A 39 -1.84 -7.12 -16.68
CA VAL A 39 -0.60 -7.91 -16.60
C VAL A 39 -0.15 -8.30 -18.01
N ARG A 40 0.90 -7.65 -18.51
CA ARG A 40 1.43 -7.85 -19.87
C ARG A 40 2.65 -8.78 -19.96
N GLY A 41 3.12 -9.30 -18.81
CA GLY A 41 4.32 -10.12 -18.72
C GLY A 41 4.42 -10.88 -17.40
N SER A 42 5.55 -11.56 -17.17
CA SER A 42 5.77 -12.32 -15.94
C SER A 42 5.88 -11.40 -14.72
N LEU A 43 5.20 -11.77 -13.63
CA LEU A 43 5.31 -11.10 -12.32
C LEU A 43 6.46 -11.65 -11.46
N GLN A 44 7.17 -12.70 -11.93
CA GLN A 44 8.28 -13.30 -11.19
C GLN A 44 9.35 -12.28 -10.75
N PRO A 45 9.76 -11.30 -11.58
CA PRO A 45 10.75 -10.30 -11.15
C PRO A 45 10.30 -9.50 -9.92
N ILE A 46 9.00 -9.23 -9.78
CA ILE A 46 8.46 -8.54 -8.59
C ILE A 46 8.59 -9.45 -7.37
N PHE A 47 8.24 -10.73 -7.49
CA PHE A 47 8.40 -11.70 -6.40
C PHE A 47 9.86 -11.87 -5.94
N ASP A 48 10.81 -11.74 -6.86
CA ASP A 48 12.24 -11.83 -6.56
C ASP A 48 12.74 -10.64 -5.72
N LEU A 49 12.10 -9.46 -5.87
CA LEU A 49 12.38 -8.25 -5.09
C LEU A 49 11.74 -8.25 -3.70
N ILE A 50 10.67 -9.04 -3.49
CA ILE A 50 10.00 -9.11 -2.19
C ILE A 50 10.92 -9.81 -1.18
N GLY A 51 11.30 -9.07 -0.14
CA GLY A 51 12.06 -9.55 1.00
C GLY A 51 11.59 -8.83 2.27
N ASP A 52 12.52 -8.21 2.98
CA ASP A 52 12.22 -7.42 4.19
C ASP A 52 11.65 -6.03 3.85
N ARG A 53 11.74 -5.61 2.59
CA ARG A 53 11.25 -4.32 2.07
C ARG A 53 9.92 -4.47 1.33
N ILE A 54 9.19 -3.36 1.22
CA ILE A 54 8.05 -3.24 0.31
C ILE A 54 8.53 -2.84 -1.09
N VAL A 55 7.87 -3.37 -2.11
CA VAL A 55 8.15 -3.16 -3.52
C VAL A 55 7.03 -2.32 -4.12
N LEU A 56 7.37 -1.14 -4.66
CA LEU A 56 6.41 -0.15 -5.16
C LEU A 56 6.96 0.53 -6.41
N ALA A 57 6.07 1.02 -7.28
CA ALA A 57 6.47 1.87 -8.39
C ALA A 57 6.52 3.35 -7.96
N PRO A 58 7.50 4.14 -8.42
CA PRO A 58 7.55 5.57 -8.15
C PRO A 58 6.35 6.29 -8.80
N ASP A 59 5.89 7.36 -8.14
CA ASP A 59 4.80 8.22 -8.61
C ASP A 59 5.15 9.70 -8.34
N CYS A 60 4.40 10.61 -8.93
CA CYS A 60 4.56 12.05 -8.73
C CYS A 60 3.43 12.58 -7.85
N PRO A 61 3.74 13.21 -6.69
CA PRO A 61 2.69 13.81 -5.88
C PRO A 61 2.07 14.99 -6.64
N MET A 62 0.73 15.07 -6.66
CA MET A 62 0.00 16.16 -7.33
C MET A 62 -0.78 17.03 -6.33
N GLY A 63 -1.04 18.28 -6.70
CA GLY A 63 -1.85 19.21 -5.91
C GLY A 63 -1.24 19.54 -4.55
N GLU A 64 -2.05 19.50 -3.48
CA GLU A 64 -1.60 19.83 -2.12
C GLU A 64 -0.56 18.83 -1.57
N TYR A 65 -0.57 17.58 -2.06
CA TYR A 65 0.39 16.56 -1.64
C TYR A 65 1.82 16.84 -2.13
N ALA A 66 1.98 17.58 -3.22
CA ALA A 66 3.28 18.03 -3.69
C ALA A 66 3.97 18.99 -2.69
N LYS A 67 3.21 19.59 -1.77
CA LYS A 67 3.73 20.48 -0.71
C LYS A 67 4.13 19.70 0.56
N VAL A 68 3.65 18.47 0.72
CA VAL A 68 3.81 17.65 1.92
C VAL A 68 4.84 16.55 1.69
N PHE A 69 4.83 15.95 0.51
CA PHE A 69 5.70 14.83 0.16
C PHE A 69 6.91 15.30 -0.64
N VAL A 70 8.09 14.85 -0.21
CA VAL A 70 9.37 15.17 -0.88
C VAL A 70 9.37 14.53 -2.27
N PRO A 71 9.64 15.29 -3.35
CA PRO A 71 9.80 14.75 -4.69
C PRO A 71 10.79 13.57 -4.71
N GLY A 72 10.41 12.44 -5.30
CA GLY A 72 11.21 11.21 -5.35
C GLY A 72 10.97 10.20 -4.24
N ILE A 73 10.05 10.49 -3.29
CA ILE A 73 9.66 9.57 -2.21
C ILE A 73 8.13 9.36 -2.21
N PHE A 74 7.49 9.52 -3.37
CA PHE A 74 6.07 9.22 -3.54
C PHE A 74 5.91 8.00 -4.43
N PHE A 75 5.06 7.07 -4.03
CA PHE A 75 4.92 5.77 -4.66
C PHE A 75 3.46 5.46 -4.97
N ASN A 76 3.24 4.77 -6.08
CA ASN A 76 1.94 4.31 -6.50
C ASN A 76 1.54 3.04 -5.75
N SER A 77 0.32 2.96 -5.23
CA SER A 77 -0.19 1.75 -4.53
C SER A 77 -0.98 0.80 -5.44
N GLY A 78 -1.01 1.05 -6.75
CA GLY A 78 -1.70 0.20 -7.71
C GLY A 78 -1.02 -1.14 -7.96
N VAL A 79 0.28 -1.24 -7.69
CA VAL A 79 1.01 -2.50 -7.60
C VAL A 79 1.88 -2.49 -6.36
N VAL A 80 1.64 -3.42 -5.44
CA VAL A 80 2.33 -3.49 -4.15
C VAL A 80 2.82 -4.91 -3.91
N GLY A 81 4.14 -5.09 -3.89
CA GLY A 81 4.80 -6.34 -3.51
C GLY A 81 5.26 -6.32 -2.06
N VAL A 82 4.90 -7.32 -1.26
CA VAL A 82 5.18 -7.31 0.17
C VAL A 82 5.31 -8.72 0.75
N SER A 83 6.13 -8.86 1.80
CA SER A 83 6.14 -10.06 2.64
C SER A 83 5.02 -9.99 3.66
N ARG A 84 4.36 -11.11 3.95
CA ARG A 84 3.26 -11.16 4.92
C ARG A 84 3.65 -10.60 6.29
N ASP A 85 4.87 -10.91 6.72
CA ASP A 85 5.37 -10.54 8.04
C ASP A 85 6.01 -9.14 8.05
N ASN A 86 5.85 -8.38 6.96
CA ASN A 86 6.38 -7.02 6.90
C ASN A 86 5.62 -6.12 7.89
N PRO A 87 6.31 -5.50 8.88
CA PRO A 87 5.66 -4.71 9.92
C PRO A 87 4.91 -3.48 9.37
N LEU A 88 5.29 -3.00 8.18
CA LEU A 88 4.61 -1.89 7.54
C LEU A 88 3.14 -2.20 7.24
N LEU A 89 2.78 -3.46 6.98
CA LEU A 89 1.38 -3.84 6.74
C LEU A 89 0.50 -3.56 7.97
N ALA A 90 0.99 -3.89 9.17
CA ALA A 90 0.27 -3.60 10.41
C ALA A 90 0.14 -2.09 10.64
N THR A 91 1.20 -1.32 10.39
CA THR A 91 1.16 0.14 10.50
C THR A 91 0.22 0.77 9.47
N TRP A 92 0.20 0.27 8.23
CA TRP A 92 -0.70 0.74 7.19
C TRP A 92 -2.15 0.43 7.50
N GLU A 93 -2.45 -0.76 8.02
CA GLU A 93 -3.77 -1.14 8.51
C GLU A 93 -4.26 -0.20 9.62
N GLU A 94 -3.45 -0.01 10.66
CA GLU A 94 -3.78 0.83 11.82
C GLU A 94 -4.01 2.29 11.42
N GLU A 95 -3.12 2.85 10.59
CA GLU A 95 -3.25 4.23 10.13
C GLU A 95 -4.44 4.40 9.17
N THR A 96 -4.81 3.37 8.40
CA THR A 96 -6.00 3.40 7.56
C THR A 96 -7.27 3.49 8.42
N LEU A 97 -7.41 2.66 9.46
CA LEU A 97 -8.55 2.77 10.40
C LEU A 97 -8.66 4.16 10.98
N ARG A 98 -7.53 4.70 11.42
CA ARG A 98 -7.49 5.94 12.20
C ARG A 98 -7.66 7.18 11.34
N LYS A 99 -7.18 7.15 10.09
CA LYS A 99 -7.01 8.37 9.28
C LYS A 99 -7.71 8.36 7.93
N HIS A 100 -8.37 7.28 7.49
CA HIS A 100 -9.05 7.29 6.19
C HIS A 100 -9.96 8.52 5.94
N PRO A 101 -10.67 9.12 6.93
CA PRO A 101 -11.47 10.33 6.67
C PRO A 101 -10.65 11.59 6.34
N HIS A 102 -9.34 11.55 6.55
CA HIS A 102 -8.41 12.66 6.31
C HIS A 102 -7.59 12.49 5.02
N PHE A 103 -7.72 11.35 4.35
CA PHE A 103 -7.01 11.06 3.11
C PHE A 103 -8.01 10.72 2.01
N ARG A 104 -7.58 10.87 0.76
CA ARG A 104 -8.42 10.58 -0.41
C ARG A 104 -8.32 9.12 -0.84
N SER A 105 -7.18 8.48 -0.57
CA SER A 105 -6.90 7.13 -1.05
C SER A 105 -5.96 6.36 -0.13
N ASP A 106 -5.93 5.04 -0.31
CA ASP A 106 -5.00 4.14 0.36
C ASP A 106 -3.54 4.47 0.03
N GLN A 107 -3.26 4.96 -1.19
CA GLN A 107 -1.94 5.41 -1.63
C GLN A 107 -1.40 6.51 -0.73
N GLU A 108 -2.22 7.49 -0.37
CA GLU A 108 -1.78 8.62 0.44
C GLU A 108 -1.44 8.20 1.87
N ILE A 109 -2.21 7.26 2.43
CA ILE A 109 -1.92 6.68 3.76
C ILE A 109 -0.65 5.85 3.70
N LEU A 110 -0.47 5.02 2.66
CA LEU A 110 0.74 4.24 2.48
C LEU A 110 1.98 5.14 2.42
N ASN A 111 1.93 6.21 1.62
CA ASN A 111 3.03 7.17 1.55
C ASN A 111 3.25 7.86 2.90
N PHE A 112 2.18 8.30 3.58
CA PHE A 112 2.30 8.87 4.93
C PHE A 112 3.04 7.91 5.90
N VAL A 113 2.70 6.62 5.89
CA VAL A 113 3.37 5.60 6.70
C VAL A 113 4.84 5.45 6.32
N LEU A 114 5.16 5.42 5.02
CA LEU A 114 6.54 5.35 4.53
C LEU A 114 7.39 6.55 4.99
N TYR A 115 6.83 7.76 4.89
CA TYR A 115 7.51 8.99 5.31
C TYR A 115 7.69 9.06 6.84
N GLN A 116 6.71 8.62 7.63
CA GLN A 116 6.83 8.63 9.08
C GLN A 116 7.76 7.55 9.63
N GLY A 117 7.80 6.37 8.97
CA GLY A 117 8.51 5.20 9.47
C GLY A 117 10.00 5.14 9.13
N GLY A 118 10.52 6.03 8.28
CA GLY A 118 11.93 5.96 7.84
C GLY A 118 12.27 4.65 7.12
N VAL A 119 11.29 4.09 6.38
CA VAL A 119 11.38 2.74 5.80
C VAL A 119 12.13 2.75 4.48
N GLU A 120 13.00 1.76 4.28
CA GLU A 120 13.69 1.55 2.99
C GLU A 120 12.73 0.98 1.94
N VAL A 121 12.53 1.72 0.85
CA VAL A 121 11.69 1.33 -0.29
C VAL A 121 12.57 0.83 -1.44
N VAL A 122 12.14 -0.24 -2.12
CA VAL A 122 12.71 -0.63 -3.41
C VAL A 122 11.76 -0.15 -4.51
N ALA A 123 12.22 0.79 -5.33
CA ALA A 123 11.48 1.26 -6.49
C ALA A 123 11.54 0.21 -7.61
N LEU A 124 10.38 -0.06 -8.22
CA LEU A 124 10.23 -0.81 -9.47
C LEU A 124 10.70 -0.01 -10.69
#